data_AF-A0A257NHZ9-F1
#
_entry.id   AF-A0A257NHZ9-F1
#
_cell.length_a   1.000
_cell.length_b   1.000
_cell.length_c   1.000
_cell.angle_alpha   90.00
_cell.angle_beta   90.00
_cell.angle_gamma   90.00
#
_symmetry.space_group_name_H-M   'P 1'
#
loop_
_entity.id
_entity.type
_entity.pdbx_description
1 polymer ?
#
loop_
_entity_poly.entity_id
_entity_poly.type
_entity_poly.pdbx_seq_one_letter_code
_entity_poly.pdbx_strand_id
1 'polypeptide(L)'
;MAAFMAVVSSAAFAAPKGEAEVKAAIENTISSITAAQAASKAGDLSGISKAIGDARQAQKEFRFEGTERQRQKANDKLRVAREAFEAGDTAAGDAGLAEALKSFTEMKATYDATHK
;
A
#
# COMPACT_ATOMS: atom_id res chain seq x y z
N MET A 1 -5.02 52.63 1.85
CA MET A 1 -6.07 51.63 1.61
C MET A 1 -5.37 50.36 1.15
N ALA A 2 -5.34 49.34 2.00
CA ALA A 2 -4.54 48.13 1.77
C ALA A 2 -5.18 47.25 0.69
N ALA A 3 -4.43 46.92 -0.36
CA ALA A 3 -4.85 46.00 -1.40
C ALA A 3 -4.69 44.56 -0.91
N PHE A 4 -5.82 43.92 -0.63
CA PHE A 4 -5.90 42.50 -0.29
C PHE A 4 -5.72 41.68 -1.58
N MET A 5 -4.52 41.15 -1.82
CA MET A 5 -4.28 40.13 -2.84
C MET A 5 -4.89 38.82 -2.36
N ALA A 6 -6.05 38.46 -2.91
CA ALA A 6 -6.64 37.15 -2.70
C ALA A 6 -5.82 36.10 -3.46
N VAL A 7 -4.95 35.38 -2.74
CA VAL A 7 -4.36 34.12 -3.22
C VAL A 7 -5.49 33.11 -3.33
N VAL A 8 -6.00 32.91 -4.55
CA VAL A 8 -6.81 31.75 -4.88
C VAL A 8 -5.84 30.57 -4.98
N SER A 9 -5.58 29.90 -3.86
CA SER A 9 -4.98 28.57 -3.91
C SER A 9 -6.05 27.65 -4.49
N SER A 10 -6.02 27.45 -5.81
CA SER A 10 -6.78 26.36 -6.42
C SER A 10 -6.28 25.06 -5.78
N ALA A 11 -7.08 24.49 -4.88
CA ALA A 11 -6.92 23.12 -4.47
C ALA A 11 -7.07 22.28 -5.75
N ALA A 12 -5.94 21.91 -6.34
CA ALA A 12 -5.88 20.93 -7.41
C ALA A 12 -6.30 19.60 -6.78
N PHE A 13 -7.61 19.38 -6.67
CA PHE A 13 -8.14 18.05 -6.49
C PHE A 13 -7.71 17.28 -7.73
N ALA A 14 -6.70 16.41 -7.57
CA ALA A 14 -6.32 15.47 -8.59
C ALA A 14 -7.60 14.79 -9.09
N ALA A 15 -7.81 14.81 -10.41
CA ALA A 15 -8.92 14.11 -11.03
C ALA A 15 -8.96 12.67 -10.49
N PRO A 16 -10.15 12.11 -10.23
CA PRO A 16 -10.25 10.72 -9.79
C PRO A 16 -9.46 9.87 -10.79
N LYS A 17 -8.44 9.19 -10.28
CA LYS A 17 -7.63 8.28 -11.09
C LYS A 17 -8.54 7.26 -11.75
N GLY A 18 -8.29 6.99 -13.03
CA GLY A 18 -9.10 6.03 -13.78
C GLY A 18 -9.07 4.65 -13.13
N GLU A 19 -10.11 3.84 -13.38
CA GLU A 19 -10.24 2.48 -12.86
C GLU A 19 -8.98 1.62 -13.08
N ALA A 20 -8.32 1.81 -14.22
CA ALA A 20 -7.07 1.15 -14.57
C ALA A 20 -5.90 1.48 -13.61
N GLU A 21 -5.82 2.73 -13.13
CA GLU A 21 -4.77 3.15 -12.19
C GLU A 21 -5.02 2.59 -10.79
N VAL A 22 -6.28 2.54 -10.35
CA VAL A 22 -6.66 1.92 -9.07
C VAL A 22 -6.39 0.42 -9.09
N LYS A 23 -6.68 -0.24 -10.21
CA LYS A 23 -6.34 -1.66 -10.42
C LYS A 23 -4.84 -1.91 -10.46
N ALA A 24 -4.09 -1.08 -11.17
CA ALA A 24 -2.62 -1.16 -11.17
C ALA A 24 -2.04 -0.93 -9.77
N ALA A 25 -2.64 -0.04 -8.97
CA ALA A 25 -2.18 0.22 -7.60
C ALA A 25 -2.27 -1.02 -6.70
N ILE A 26 -3.39 -1.76 -6.75
CA ILE A 26 -3.54 -2.98 -5.95
C ILE A 26 -2.64 -4.11 -6.45
N GLU A 27 -2.45 -4.23 -7.76
CA GLU A 27 -1.53 -5.21 -8.36
C GLU A 27 -0.07 -4.92 -8.00
N ASN A 28 0.35 -3.66 -8.10
CA ASN A 28 1.68 -3.22 -7.69
C ASN A 28 1.90 -3.44 -6.19
N THR A 29 0.89 -3.18 -5.36
CA THR A 29 0.96 -3.45 -3.92
C THR A 29 1.21 -4.94 -3.65
N ILE A 30 0.42 -5.82 -4.27
CA ILE A 30 0.56 -7.28 -4.13
C ILE A 30 1.94 -7.74 -4.61
N SER A 31 2.40 -7.23 -5.77
CA SER A 31 3.72 -7.56 -6.34
C SER A 31 4.87 -7.12 -5.43
N SER A 32 4.79 -5.94 -4.82
CA SER A 32 5.81 -5.48 -3.87
C SER A 32 5.82 -6.31 -2.58
N ILE A 33 4.66 -6.80 -2.11
CA ILE A 33 4.63 -7.69 -0.94
C ILE A 33 5.26 -9.05 -1.26
N THR A 34 5.00 -9.62 -2.44
CA THR A 34 5.64 -10.88 -2.85
C THR A 34 7.14 -10.70 -3.09
N ALA A 35 7.57 -9.54 -3.58
CA ALA A 35 8.99 -9.18 -3.65
C ALA A 35 9.64 -9.10 -2.26
N ALA A 36 8.95 -8.53 -1.26
CA ALA A 36 9.43 -8.52 0.12
C ALA A 36 9.58 -9.94 0.70
N GLN A 37 8.63 -10.83 0.43
CA GLN A 37 8.72 -12.25 0.83
C GLN A 37 9.89 -12.97 0.14
N ALA A 38 10.17 -12.66 -1.13
CA ALA A 38 11.33 -13.19 -1.83
C ALA A 38 12.66 -12.67 -1.25
N ALA A 39 12.72 -11.38 -0.93
CA ALA A 39 13.88 -10.77 -0.29
C ALA A 39 14.13 -11.35 1.12
N SER A 40 13.06 -11.63 1.89
CA SER A 40 13.14 -12.32 3.18
C SER A 40 13.80 -13.70 3.06
N LYS A 41 13.37 -14.51 2.08
CA LYS A 41 13.97 -15.83 1.80
C LYS A 41 15.44 -15.73 1.38
N ALA A 42 15.83 -14.63 0.76
CA ALA A 42 17.22 -14.35 0.36
C ALA A 42 18.06 -13.75 1.49
N GLY A 43 17.47 -13.40 2.64
CA GLY A 43 18.15 -12.69 3.73
C GLY A 43 18.49 -11.23 3.40
N ASP A 44 17.85 -10.64 2.39
CA ASP A 44 18.10 -9.27 1.93
C ASP A 44 17.22 -8.25 2.68
N LEU A 45 17.69 -7.82 3.86
CA LEU A 45 16.99 -6.81 4.68
C LEU A 45 16.75 -5.47 3.95
N SER A 46 17.66 -5.08 3.05
CA SER A 46 17.52 -3.86 2.25
C SER A 46 16.40 -4.01 1.23
N GLY A 47 16.39 -5.15 0.52
CA GLY A 47 15.34 -5.55 -0.41
C GLY A 47 13.97 -5.64 0.26
N ILE A 48 13.90 -6.24 1.46
CA ILE A 48 12.66 -6.30 2.25
C ILE A 48 12.16 -4.88 2.56
N SER A 49 13.02 -4.04 3.12
CA SER A 49 12.64 -2.68 3.55
C SER A 49 12.18 -1.82 2.38
N LYS A 50 12.86 -1.93 1.24
CA LYS A 50 12.49 -1.25 -0.01
C LYS A 50 11.14 -1.76 -0.52
N ALA A 51 10.97 -3.07 -0.65
CA ALA A 51 9.76 -3.67 -1.19
C ALA A 51 8.53 -3.38 -0.31
N ILE A 52 8.68 -3.39 1.02
CA ILE A 52 7.62 -2.95 1.94
C ILE A 52 7.31 -1.46 1.74
N GLY A 53 8.34 -0.62 1.57
CA GLY A 53 8.16 0.80 1.26
C GLY A 53 7.35 1.03 -0.01
N ASP A 54 7.69 0.31 -1.08
CA ASP A 54 7.00 0.36 -2.38
C ASP A 54 5.54 -0.09 -2.25
N ALA A 55 5.28 -1.19 -1.53
CA ALA A 55 3.92 -1.66 -1.25
C ALA A 55 3.09 -0.60 -0.50
N ARG A 56 3.67 0.03 0.53
CA ARG A 56 2.99 1.06 1.33
C ARG A 56 2.73 2.34 0.53
N GLN A 57 3.53 2.63 -0.49
CA GLN A 57 3.33 3.75 -1.39
C GLN A 57 2.26 3.43 -2.44
N ALA A 58 2.36 2.29 -3.13
CA ALA A 58 1.42 1.87 -4.17
C ALA A 58 -0.03 1.80 -3.65
N GLN A 59 -0.22 1.24 -2.45
CA GLN A 59 -1.56 1.08 -1.88
C GLN A 59 -2.27 2.41 -1.60
N LYS A 60 -1.55 3.55 -1.51
CA LYS A 60 -2.19 4.87 -1.34
C LYS A 60 -3.05 5.26 -2.53
N GLU A 61 -2.76 4.68 -3.69
CA GLU A 61 -3.49 4.90 -4.93
C GLU A 61 -4.67 3.93 -5.09
N PHE A 62 -4.72 2.86 -4.28
CA PHE A 62 -5.89 1.98 -4.21
C PHE A 62 -6.96 2.61 -3.30
N ARG A 63 -7.70 3.58 -3.86
CA ARG A 63 -8.78 4.30 -3.17
C ARG A 63 -10.12 3.67 -3.53
N PHE A 64 -10.56 2.73 -2.70
CA PHE A 64 -11.88 2.11 -2.83
C PHE A 64 -12.58 2.09 -1.48
N GLU A 65 -13.66 2.88 -1.37
CA GLU A 65 -14.36 3.14 -0.10
C GLU A 65 -14.79 1.86 0.61
N GLY A 66 -15.30 0.87 -0.13
CA GLY A 66 -15.74 -0.42 0.41
C GLY A 66 -14.64 -1.24 1.10
N THR A 67 -13.37 -0.88 0.92
CA THR A 67 -12.21 -1.58 1.51
C THR A 67 -11.27 -0.66 2.29
N GLU A 68 -11.60 0.62 2.47
CA GLU A 68 -10.67 1.62 3.02
C GLU A 68 -10.19 1.27 4.44
N ARG A 69 -11.07 0.78 5.32
CA ARG A 69 -10.67 0.32 6.66
C ARG A 69 -9.77 -0.91 6.61
N GLN A 70 -10.00 -1.81 5.66
CA GLN A 70 -9.16 -2.99 5.45
C GLN A 70 -7.78 -2.59 4.94
N ARG A 71 -7.72 -1.62 4.01
CA ARG A 71 -6.49 -1.04 3.49
C ARG A 71 -5.62 -0.43 4.59
N GLN A 72 -6.22 0.32 5.51
CA GLN A 72 -5.51 0.89 6.65
C GLN A 72 -4.91 -0.19 7.55
N LYS A 73 -5.71 -1.20 7.93
CA LYS A 73 -5.22 -2.34 8.73
C LYS A 73 -4.10 -3.11 8.03
N ALA A 74 -4.22 -3.35 6.73
CA ALA A 74 -3.19 -4.01 5.94
C ALA A 74 -1.91 -3.16 5.85
N ASN A 75 -2.02 -1.83 5.75
CA ASN A 75 -0.86 -0.95 5.81
C ASN A 75 -0.14 -1.00 7.17
N ASP A 76 -0.90 -1.08 8.26
CA ASP A 76 -0.33 -1.23 9.60
C ASP A 76 0.42 -2.56 9.73
N LYS A 77 -0.09 -3.64 9.14
CA LYS A 77 0.62 -4.93 9.08
C LYS A 77 1.93 -4.83 8.32
N LEU A 78 1.98 -4.10 7.21
CA LEU A 78 3.24 -3.82 6.50
C LEU A 78 4.24 -3.03 7.35
N ARG A 79 3.76 -2.04 8.12
CA ARG A 79 4.61 -1.28 9.04
C ARG A 79 5.20 -2.19 10.13
N VAL A 80 4.35 -2.98 10.79
CA VAL A 80 4.78 -3.91 11.84
C VAL A 80 5.71 -4.99 11.31
N ALA A 81 5.46 -5.51 10.09
CA ALA A 81 6.35 -6.47 9.45
C ALA A 81 7.75 -5.88 9.26
N ARG A 82 7.84 -4.63 8.77
CA ARG A 82 9.12 -3.95 8.63
C ARG A 82 9.85 -3.78 9.96
N GLU A 83 9.14 -3.34 10.99
CA GLU A 83 9.71 -3.18 12.35
C GLU A 83 10.23 -4.53 12.89
N ALA A 84 9.53 -5.63 12.62
CA ALA A 84 9.98 -6.97 13.00
C ALA A 84 11.26 -7.39 12.27
N PHE A 85 11.36 -7.15 10.96
CA PHE A 85 12.61 -7.41 10.21
C PHE A 85 13.77 -6.54 10.69
N GLU A 86 13.53 -5.28 11.00
CA GLU A 86 14.54 -4.37 11.57
C GLU A 86 15.00 -4.83 12.96
N ALA A 87 14.13 -5.48 13.74
CA ALA A 87 14.45 -6.10 15.03
C ALA A 87 15.09 -7.50 14.91
N GLY A 88 15.22 -8.05 13.70
CA GLY A 88 15.74 -9.40 13.46
C GLY A 88 14.73 -10.53 13.69
N ASP A 89 13.46 -10.23 13.93
CA ASP A 89 12.38 -11.21 14.03
C ASP A 89 11.78 -11.49 12.65
N THR A 90 12.51 -12.29 11.87
CA THR A 90 12.10 -12.68 10.51
C THR A 90 10.77 -13.43 10.50
N ALA A 91 10.48 -14.23 11.54
CA ALA A 91 9.24 -15.00 11.62
C ALA A 91 8.01 -14.09 11.77
N ALA A 92 8.08 -13.10 12.66
CA ALA A 92 7.02 -12.11 12.81
C ALA A 92 6.91 -11.20 11.56
N GLY A 93 8.04 -10.85 10.93
CA GLY A 93 8.08 -10.12 9.67
C GLY A 93 7.33 -10.85 8.55
N ASP A 94 7.65 -12.12 8.33
CA ASP A 94 7.02 -12.96 7.31
C ASP A 94 5.53 -13.19 7.58
N ALA A 95 5.15 -13.39 8.84
CA ALA A 95 3.74 -13.50 9.23
C ALA A 95 2.97 -12.21 8.89
N GLY A 96 3.54 -11.05 9.20
CA GLY A 96 2.96 -9.75 8.86
C GLY A 96 2.83 -9.53 7.35
N LEU A 97 3.82 -9.95 6.55
CA LEU A 97 3.75 -9.92 5.08
C LEU A 97 2.63 -10.84 4.55
N ALA A 98 2.50 -12.04 5.09
CA ALA A 98 1.47 -12.99 4.67
C ALA A 98 0.04 -12.47 4.99
N GLU A 99 -0.16 -11.89 6.17
CA GLU A 99 -1.43 -11.27 6.55
C GLU A 99 -1.77 -10.07 5.65
N ALA A 100 -0.79 -9.21 5.37
CA ALA A 100 -0.98 -8.09 4.46
C ALA A 100 -1.32 -8.56 3.04
N LEU A 101 -0.59 -9.56 2.51
CA LEU A 101 -0.81 -10.13 1.19
C LEU A 101 -2.23 -10.69 1.05
N LYS A 102 -2.67 -11.48 2.04
CA LYS A 102 -4.03 -12.01 2.09
C LYS A 102 -5.05 -10.88 2.03
N SER A 103 -4.87 -9.85 2.86
CA SER A 103 -5.79 -8.72 2.93
C SER A 103 -5.86 -7.92 1.63
N PHE A 104 -4.73 -7.63 0.98
CA PHE A 104 -4.72 -6.96 -0.32
C PHE A 104 -5.32 -7.81 -1.45
N THR A 105 -5.17 -9.12 -1.39
CA THR A 105 -5.80 -10.04 -2.35
C THR A 105 -7.32 -10.05 -2.21
N GLU A 106 -7.84 -10.08 -0.98
CA GLU A 106 -9.28 -9.98 -0.69
C GLU A 106 -9.87 -8.63 -1.15
N MET A 107 -9.15 -7.54 -0.91
CA MET A 107 -9.56 -6.21 -1.39
C MET A 107 -9.61 -6.14 -2.91
N LYS A 108 -8.62 -6.72 -3.61
CA LYS A 108 -8.62 -6.83 -5.07
C LYS A 108 -9.85 -7.59 -5.57
N ALA A 109 -10.16 -8.73 -4.95
CA ALA A 109 -11.33 -9.53 -5.33
C ALA A 109 -12.65 -8.75 -5.15
N THR A 110 -12.75 -7.95 -4.08
CA THR A 110 -13.93 -7.10 -3.84
C THR A 110 -14.03 -5.97 -4.86
N TYR A 111 -12.89 -5.34 -5.19
CA TYR A 111 -12.83 -4.32 -6.23
C TYR A 111 -13.25 -4.87 -7.60
N ASP A 112 -12.65 -5.99 -8.02
CA ASP A 112 -12.94 -6.66 -9.30
C ASP A 112 -14.40 -7.14 -9.36
N ALA A 113 -15.01 -7.52 -8.23
CA ALA A 113 -16.42 -7.91 -8.18
C ALA A 113 -17.38 -6.71 -8.33
N THR A 114 -16.93 -5.51 -7.94
CA THR A 114 -17.73 -4.28 -7.99
C THR A 114 -17.62 -3.57 -9.35
N HIS A 115 -16.49 -3.70 -10.04
CA HIS A 115 -16.17 -3.02 -11.31
C HIS A 115 -16.16 -3.99 -12.49
N LYS A 116 -17.22 -4.80 -12.63
CA LYS A 116 -17.39 -5.73 -13.76
C LYS A 116 -17.96 -5.06 -14.99
#